data_AF-A0A1A8DFF7-F1
#
_entry.id   AF-A0A1A8DFF7-F1
#
_cell.length_a   1.000
_cell.length_b   1.000
_cell.length_c   1.000
_cell.angle_alpha   90.00
_cell.angle_beta   90.00
_cell.angle_gamma   90.00
#
_symmetry.space_group_name_H-M   'P 1'
#
loop_
_entity.id
_entity.type
_entity.pdbx_description
1 polymer ?
#
loop_
_entity_poly.entity_id
_entity_poly.type
_entity_poly.pdbx_seq_one_letter_code
_entity_poly.pdbx_strand_id
1 'polypeptide(L)'
;KPAPPLGSASKPFFPPTTLGRAGRPEPKPEEEQTCRPRHNPLAPGALVMPRPSSNHQWLHNKAALPVVDVVVDTHLTTHLRPHQ
;
A
#
# COMPACT_ATOMS: atom_id res chain seq x y z
N LYS A 1 47.96 -28.74 31.45
CA LYS A 1 47.83 -27.56 30.56
C LYS A 1 46.48 -27.63 29.86
N PRO A 2 45.45 -26.85 30.25
CA PRO A 2 44.17 -26.84 29.53
C PRO A 2 44.24 -25.88 28.33
N ALA A 3 43.48 -26.20 27.28
CA ALA A 3 43.35 -25.43 26.03
C ALA A 3 42.40 -24.22 26.19
N PRO A 4 42.51 -23.16 25.36
CA PRO A 4 41.72 -21.95 25.53
C PRO A 4 40.28 -22.14 25.01
N PRO A 5 39.28 -21.42 25.55
CA PRO A 5 37.94 -21.42 24.99
C PRO A 5 37.95 -20.68 23.64
N LEU A 6 37.57 -21.37 22.57
CA LEU A 6 37.35 -20.76 21.27
C LEU A 6 36.15 -19.82 21.37
N GLY A 7 36.39 -18.58 20.97
CA GLY A 7 35.49 -17.44 21.15
C GLY A 7 34.11 -17.64 20.54
N SER A 8 33.16 -16.91 21.13
CA SER A 8 31.82 -16.67 20.65
C SER A 8 31.78 -16.50 19.14
N ALA A 9 31.10 -17.41 18.45
CA ALA A 9 30.85 -17.34 17.02
C ALA A 9 30.11 -16.03 16.70
N SER A 10 30.85 -15.03 16.23
CA SER A 10 30.28 -13.81 15.65
C SER A 10 29.58 -14.23 14.37
N LYS A 11 28.24 -14.22 14.40
CA LYS A 11 27.45 -14.46 13.18
C LYS A 11 27.88 -13.42 12.14
N PRO A 12 28.20 -13.83 10.90
CA PRO A 12 28.59 -12.89 9.86
C PRO A 12 27.45 -11.90 9.62
N PHE A 13 27.82 -10.66 9.29
CA PHE A 13 26.85 -9.63 8.93
C PHE A 13 26.06 -10.08 7.69
N PHE A 14 24.76 -10.24 7.84
CA PHE A 14 23.85 -10.58 6.75
C PHE A 14 23.27 -9.29 6.17
N PRO A 15 23.57 -8.92 4.92
CA PRO A 15 22.95 -7.76 4.29
C PRO A 15 21.44 -8.00 4.16
N PRO A 16 20.57 -7.00 4.44
CA PRO A 16 19.11 -7.16 4.44
C PRO A 16 18.54 -7.61 3.09
N THR A 17 19.33 -7.51 2.01
CA THR A 17 18.95 -7.89 0.66
C THR A 17 18.91 -9.40 0.42
N THR A 18 19.54 -10.24 1.26
CA THR A 18 19.68 -11.69 0.98
C THR A 18 18.64 -12.59 1.66
N LEU A 19 17.81 -12.07 2.57
CA LEU A 19 16.78 -12.88 3.27
C LEU A 19 15.51 -13.12 2.42
N GLY A 20 15.43 -12.58 1.20
CA GLY A 20 14.24 -12.66 0.34
C GLY A 20 14.37 -13.50 -0.92
N ARG A 21 15.50 -14.18 -1.17
CA ARG A 21 15.73 -14.94 -2.42
C ARG A 21 15.78 -16.46 -2.20
N ALA A 22 14.83 -16.96 -1.43
CA ALA A 22 14.47 -18.38 -1.38
C ALA A 22 12.96 -18.47 -1.58
N GLY A 23 12.54 -18.94 -2.75
CA GLY A 23 11.14 -18.99 -3.16
C GLY A 23 10.86 -17.95 -4.25
N ARG A 24 10.87 -18.41 -5.50
CA ARG A 24 10.09 -17.78 -6.57
C ARG A 24 8.68 -17.55 -5.99
N PRO A 25 8.16 -16.32 -5.90
CA PRO A 25 6.73 -16.18 -5.89
C PRO A 25 6.29 -16.72 -7.25
N GLU A 26 5.52 -17.79 -7.25
CA GLU A 26 4.52 -18.01 -8.28
C GLU A 26 3.93 -16.64 -8.66
N PRO A 27 3.73 -16.33 -9.95
CA PRO A 27 2.97 -15.15 -10.31
C PRO A 27 1.61 -15.31 -9.62
N LYS A 28 1.41 -14.57 -8.51
CA LYS A 28 0.08 -14.35 -7.96
C LYS A 28 -0.77 -13.97 -9.17
N PRO A 29 -1.97 -14.56 -9.34
CA PRO A 29 -2.84 -14.16 -10.44
C PRO A 29 -2.86 -12.65 -10.42
N GLU A 30 -2.47 -12.06 -11.54
CA GLU A 30 -2.51 -10.62 -11.75
C GLU A 30 -3.88 -10.22 -11.22
N GLU A 31 -3.90 -9.63 -10.03
CA GLU A 31 -5.13 -9.16 -9.42
C GLU A 31 -5.45 -8.01 -10.33
N GLU A 32 -6.22 -8.34 -11.36
CA GLU A 32 -6.72 -7.48 -12.42
C GLU A 32 -6.96 -6.17 -11.71
N GLN A 33 -6.13 -5.15 -12.01
CA GLN A 33 -6.07 -3.91 -11.24
C GLN A 33 -7.44 -3.27 -11.40
N THR A 34 -8.35 -3.71 -10.54
CA THR A 34 -9.76 -3.50 -10.71
C THR A 34 -9.90 -2.07 -10.28
N CYS A 35 -10.30 -1.25 -11.24
CA CYS A 35 -10.43 0.19 -11.08
C CYS A 35 -11.63 0.45 -10.16
N ARG A 36 -11.47 0.07 -8.90
CA ARG A 36 -12.47 0.05 -7.85
C ARG A 36 -11.96 0.89 -6.69
N PRO A 37 -12.85 1.65 -6.04
CA PRO A 37 -12.52 2.35 -4.81
C PRO A 37 -11.96 1.40 -3.77
N ARG A 38 -10.94 1.85 -3.04
CA ARG A 38 -10.32 1.06 -1.97
C ARG A 38 -11.25 0.82 -0.77
N HIS A 39 -12.15 1.76 -0.48
CA HIS A 39 -13.18 1.63 0.55
C HIS A 39 -14.58 1.73 -0.09
N ASN A 40 -15.59 1.18 0.59
CA ASN A 40 -16.96 1.15 0.08
C ASN A 40 -17.59 2.56 0.10
N PRO A 41 -17.95 3.14 -1.07
CA PRO A 41 -18.59 4.46 -1.12
C PRO A 41 -20.03 4.46 -0.62
N LEU A 42 -20.70 3.30 -0.56
CA LEU A 42 -22.09 3.17 -0.12
C LEU A 42 -22.22 2.84 1.38
N ALA A 43 -21.11 2.78 2.11
CA ALA A 43 -21.14 2.53 3.54
C ALA A 43 -21.73 3.73 4.29
N PRO A 44 -22.52 3.51 5.36
CA PRO A 44 -22.98 4.59 6.22
C PRO A 44 -21.79 5.37 6.80
N GLY A 45 -21.83 6.70 6.70
CA GLY A 45 -20.74 7.56 7.17
C GLY A 45 -19.49 7.56 6.28
N ALA A 46 -19.56 7.00 5.07
CA ALA A 46 -18.48 7.11 4.09
C ALA A 46 -18.29 8.57 3.66
N LEU A 47 -17.08 9.08 3.83
CA LEU A 47 -16.69 10.40 3.31
C LEU A 47 -16.05 10.20 1.94
N VAL A 48 -16.82 10.55 0.90
CA VAL A 48 -16.39 10.47 -0.51
C VAL A 48 -15.84 11.83 -0.95
N MET A 49 -14.65 11.84 -1.52
CA MET A 49 -14.02 13.04 -2.05
C MET A 49 -14.69 13.48 -3.37
N PRO A 50 -14.72 14.79 -3.66
CA PRO A 50 -15.27 15.29 -4.91
C PRO A 50 -14.55 14.70 -6.13
N ARG A 51 -15.32 14.31 -7.15
CA ARG A 51 -14.76 13.87 -8.42
C ARG A 51 -14.14 15.05 -9.18
N PRO A 52 -13.03 14.83 -9.91
CA PRO A 52 -12.46 15.85 -10.78
C PRO A 52 -13.44 16.21 -11.91
N SER A 53 -13.52 17.48 -12.28
CA SER A 53 -14.36 17.93 -13.41
C SER A 53 -13.80 17.46 -14.75
N SER A 54 -14.62 17.40 -15.79
CA SER A 54 -14.20 16.97 -17.13
C SER A 54 -13.03 17.81 -17.67
N ASN A 55 -13.02 19.12 -17.42
CA ASN A 55 -11.93 20.00 -17.84
C ASN A 55 -10.62 19.66 -17.09
N HIS A 56 -10.69 19.45 -15.77
CA HIS A 56 -9.54 19.01 -14.98
C HIS A 56 -9.00 17.67 -15.50
N GLN A 57 -9.89 16.70 -15.74
CA GLN A 57 -9.51 15.38 -16.26
C GLN A 57 -8.81 15.51 -17.61
N TRP A 58 -9.35 16.29 -18.55
CA TRP A 58 -8.75 16.48 -19.86
C TRP A 58 -7.34 17.10 -19.79
N LEU A 59 -7.14 18.10 -18.92
CA LEU A 59 -5.86 18.79 -18.76
C LEU A 59 -4.80 17.95 -18.04
N HIS A 60 -5.19 17.16 -17.03
CA HIS A 60 -4.25 16.56 -16.08
C HIS A 60 -4.14 15.03 -16.17
N ASN A 61 -5.14 14.33 -16.70
CA ASN A 61 -5.11 12.87 -16.87
C ASN A 61 -4.53 12.47 -18.24
N LYS A 62 -3.24 12.70 -18.43
CA LYS A 62 -2.54 12.45 -19.72
C LYS A 62 -2.53 10.97 -20.13
N ALA A 63 -2.57 10.07 -19.15
CA ALA A 63 -2.58 8.63 -19.37
C ALA A 63 -3.99 8.06 -19.57
N ALA A 64 -5.03 8.92 -19.58
CA ALA A 64 -6.43 8.53 -19.72
C ALA A 64 -6.85 7.39 -18.78
N LEU A 65 -6.31 7.41 -17.54
CA LEU A 65 -6.63 6.41 -16.54
C LEU A 65 -8.10 6.53 -16.10
N PRO A 66 -8.75 5.43 -15.72
CA PRO A 66 -10.12 5.46 -15.24
C PRO A 66 -10.22 6.28 -13.95
N VAL A 67 -11.26 7.12 -13.88
CA VAL A 67 -11.56 7.90 -12.68
C VAL A 67 -12.37 7.05 -11.72
N VAL A 68 -11.86 6.90 -10.51
CA VAL A 68 -12.48 6.13 -9.43
C VAL A 68 -12.89 7.04 -8.28
N ASP A 69 -13.91 6.63 -7.52
CA ASP A 69 -14.27 7.33 -6.28
C ASP A 69 -13.17 7.15 -5.23
N VAL A 70 -12.81 8.26 -4.59
CA VAL A 70 -11.87 8.25 -3.48
C VAL A 70 -12.68 8.39 -2.20
N VAL A 71 -12.58 7.39 -1.35
CA VAL A 71 -13.29 7.32 -0.07
C VAL A 71 -12.25 7.35 1.05
N VAL A 72 -12.40 8.29 1.98
CA VAL A 72 -11.52 8.41 3.14
C VAL A 72 -11.70 7.20 4.05
N ASP A 73 -10.59 6.75 4.64
CA ASP A 73 -10.58 5.60 5.54
C ASP A 73 -11.51 5.84 6.74
N THR A 74 -12.34 4.85 7.02
CA THR A 74 -13.21 4.75 8.21
C THR A 74 -12.49 5.06 9.54
N HIS A 75 -11.23 4.65 9.68
CA HIS A 75 -10.44 4.92 10.88
C HIS A 75 -10.16 6.42 11.05
N LEU A 76 -10.03 7.15 9.94
CA LEU A 76 -9.84 8.60 9.97
C LEU A 76 -11.18 9.31 10.15
N THR A 77 -12.20 8.95 9.35
CA THR A 77 -13.50 9.64 9.34
C THR A 77 -14.19 9.62 10.71
N THR A 78 -13.98 8.57 11.51
CA THR A 78 -14.52 8.45 12.89
C THR A 78 -14.02 9.55 13.83
N HIS A 79 -12.83 10.10 13.56
CA HIS A 79 -12.20 11.10 14.42
C HIS A 79 -12.23 12.52 13.85
N LEU A 80 -12.82 12.71 12.66
CA LEU A 80 -12.92 14.02 12.04
C LEU A 80 -14.00 14.88 12.70
N ARG A 81 -13.67 16.16 12.90
CA ARG A 81 -14.61 17.22 13.27
C ARG A 81 -15.27 17.76 12.00
N PRO A 82 -16.47 18.37 12.09
CA PRO A 82 -17.19 18.87 10.91
C PRO A 82 -16.47 19.92 10.05
N HIS A 83 -15.44 20.58 10.58
CA HIS A 83 -14.67 21.61 9.86
C HIS A 83 -13.42 21.05 9.17
N GLN A 84 -13.08 19.79 9.42
CA GLN A 84 -12.00 19.08 8.74
C GLN A 84 -12.51 18.53 7.42
#